data_AF-A0A822DTZ0-F1
#
_entry.id   AF-A0A822DTZ0-F1
#
_cell.length_a   1.000
_cell.length_b   1.000
_cell.length_c   1.000
_cell.angle_alpha   90.00
_cell.angle_beta   90.00
_cell.angle_gamma   90.00
#
_symmetry.space_group_name_H-M   'P 1'
#
loop_
_entity.id
_entity.type
_entity.pdbx_description
1 polymer ?
#
loop_
_entity_poly.entity_id
_entity_poly.type
_entity_poly.pdbx_seq_one_letter_code
_entity_poly.pdbx_strand_id
1 'polypeptide(L)'
;FVVPTTIAPRYSPSHKSIASPGGTGVKYLESVPYKIEFTSQVEKFDQHIVSISSPSHPTKIDCNNEDMFLVTLSQQDTALDRDIIIDIELSDIRSNTIAAIDNNAVMISFIPSEQDCRQDLNNVMNEFFLVIDCSGSMSGDDKIGLACRAMLLFLKSLPVNCRFNIIRFGSHFSALFTDQVTREYNK
;
A
#
# COMPACT_ATOMS: atom_id res chain seq x y z
N PHE A 1 -8.34 -13.98 -11.73
CA PHE A 1 -7.56 -14.15 -12.97
C PHE A 1 -6.68 -12.92 -13.11
N VAL A 2 -5.36 -13.07 -13.19
CA VAL A 2 -4.41 -11.94 -13.31
C VAL A 2 -3.79 -12.04 -14.69
N VAL A 3 -4.02 -11.03 -15.53
CA VAL A 3 -3.32 -10.91 -16.81
C VAL A 3 -2.07 -10.08 -16.56
N PRO A 4 -0.85 -10.66 -16.61
CA PRO A 4 0.36 -9.88 -16.42
C PRO A 4 0.54 -8.93 -17.61
N THR A 5 0.56 -7.63 -17.32
CA THR A 5 0.62 -6.53 -18.29
C THR A 5 2.06 -6.06 -18.55
N THR A 6 2.95 -6.32 -17.59
CA THR A 6 4.38 -6.01 -17.66
C THR A 6 5.17 -7.09 -16.91
N ILE A 7 6.24 -7.60 -17.51
CA ILE A 7 7.27 -8.34 -16.78
C ILE A 7 8.24 -7.30 -16.24
N ALA A 8 8.08 -6.94 -14.95
CA ALA A 8 9.02 -6.03 -14.30
C ALA A 8 10.43 -6.66 -14.32
N PRO A 9 11.47 -5.93 -14.77
CA PRO A 9 12.82 -6.42 -14.67
C PRO A 9 13.18 -6.46 -13.18
N ARG A 10 13.66 -7.61 -12.71
CA ARG A 10 13.98 -7.83 -11.28
C ARG A 10 15.14 -6.94 -10.77
N TYR A 11 15.84 -6.24 -11.67
CA TYR A 11 16.94 -5.33 -11.40
C TYR A 11 16.92 -4.19 -12.43
N SER A 12 17.07 -2.94 -11.99
CA SER A 12 17.29 -1.77 -12.85
C SER A 12 18.79 -1.48 -12.93
N PRO A 13 19.51 -1.84 -14.00
CA PRO A 13 20.87 -1.38 -14.17
C PRO A 13 20.84 0.01 -14.81
N SER A 14 21.43 0.98 -14.13
CA SER A 14 21.87 2.21 -14.76
C SER A 14 22.83 1.83 -15.91
N HIS A 15 22.51 2.34 -17.11
CA HIS A 15 23.27 2.23 -18.35
C HIS A 15 23.19 0.88 -19.12
N LYS A 16 22.49 0.97 -20.27
CA LYS A 16 22.66 0.21 -21.52
C LYS A 16 22.37 -1.31 -21.48
N SER A 17 21.30 -1.67 -22.17
CA SER A 17 20.98 -2.99 -22.77
C SER A 17 20.93 -4.20 -21.82
N ILE A 18 19.72 -4.71 -21.59
CA ILE A 18 19.42 -5.80 -20.65
C ILE A 18 19.73 -7.16 -21.28
N ALA A 19 20.70 -7.88 -20.71
CA ALA A 19 20.73 -9.34 -20.76
C ALA A 19 20.00 -9.86 -19.50
N SER A 20 18.92 -10.61 -19.68
CA SER A 20 18.27 -11.30 -18.56
C SER A 20 19.12 -12.50 -18.12
N PRO A 21 19.03 -12.97 -16.85
CA PRO A 21 19.75 -14.17 -16.39
C PRO A 21 19.43 -15.44 -17.18
N GLY A 22 18.35 -15.42 -17.98
CA GLY A 22 17.93 -16.50 -18.88
C GLY A 22 18.19 -16.24 -20.38
N GLY A 23 18.95 -15.20 -20.75
CA GLY A 23 19.27 -14.91 -22.16
C GLY A 23 18.09 -14.42 -23.01
N THR A 24 16.94 -14.11 -22.40
CA THR A 24 15.81 -13.50 -23.10
C THR A 24 16.01 -11.98 -23.18
N GLY A 25 16.38 -11.49 -24.36
CA GLY A 25 16.35 -10.06 -24.66
C GLY A 25 14.91 -9.55 -24.63
N VAL A 26 14.53 -8.86 -23.55
CA VAL A 26 13.21 -8.21 -23.48
C VAL A 26 13.31 -6.91 -24.26
N LYS A 27 12.72 -6.89 -25.45
CA LYS A 27 12.57 -5.65 -26.22
C LYS A 27 11.33 -4.92 -25.72
N TYR A 28 11.54 -3.86 -24.95
CA TYR A 28 10.46 -2.93 -24.60
C TYR A 28 9.97 -2.27 -25.89
N LEU A 29 8.71 -2.52 -26.25
CA LEU A 29 8.02 -1.71 -27.24
C LEU A 29 7.35 -0.56 -26.50
N GLU A 30 7.70 0.68 -26.85
CA GLU A 30 7.06 1.89 -26.33
C GLU A 30 5.57 1.98 -26.72
N SER A 31 5.15 1.25 -27.74
CA SER A 31 3.77 1.18 -28.21
C SER A 31 3.42 -0.27 -28.55
N VAL A 32 2.35 -0.77 -27.93
CA VAL A 32 1.80 -2.10 -28.19
C VAL A 32 0.52 -1.96 -29.04
N PRO A 33 0.30 -2.82 -30.05
CA PRO A 33 -0.83 -2.68 -30.98
C PRO A 33 -2.17 -3.13 -30.40
N TYR A 34 -2.18 -3.70 -29.19
CA TYR A 34 -3.38 -4.19 -28.52
C TYR A 34 -3.98 -3.14 -27.60
N LYS A 35 -5.29 -2.97 -27.73
CA LYS A 35 -6.12 -2.08 -26.92
C LYS A 35 -6.84 -2.90 -25.87
N ILE A 36 -7.25 -2.23 -24.79
CA ILE A 36 -8.07 -2.85 -23.76
C ILE A 36 -9.42 -2.17 -23.65
N GLU A 37 -10.43 -2.99 -23.39
CA GLU A 37 -11.72 -2.56 -22.89
C GLU A 37 -11.76 -2.95 -21.40
N PHE A 38 -12.06 -1.98 -20.54
CA PHE A 38 -12.20 -2.20 -19.12
C PHE A 38 -13.54 -1.64 -18.66
N THR A 39 -14.26 -2.48 -17.92
CA THR A 39 -15.55 -2.18 -17.34
C THR A 39 -15.55 -2.69 -15.91
N SER A 40 -15.79 -1.78 -14.96
CA SER A 40 -15.94 -2.10 -13.55
C SER A 40 -17.32 -1.67 -13.06
N GLN A 41 -17.95 -2.56 -12.31
CA GLN A 41 -19.24 -2.33 -11.67
C GLN A 41 -19.00 -2.10 -10.19
N VAL A 42 -19.41 -0.93 -9.69
CA VAL A 42 -19.27 -0.56 -8.28
C VAL A 42 -20.65 -0.40 -7.70
N GLU A 43 -21.05 -1.31 -6.83
CA GLU A 43 -22.36 -1.27 -6.17
C GLU A 43 -22.43 -0.11 -5.17
N LYS A 44 -23.55 0.60 -5.20
CA LYS A 44 -23.90 1.63 -4.21
C LYS A 44 -24.45 0.93 -2.98
N PHE A 45 -23.56 0.38 -2.17
CA PHE A 45 -23.95 -0.19 -0.88
C PHE A 45 -24.36 0.93 0.10
N ASP A 46 -24.74 0.59 1.34
CA ASP A 46 -25.11 1.50 2.46
C ASP A 46 -24.07 2.61 2.79
N GLN A 47 -22.99 2.72 2.01
CA GLN A 47 -22.00 3.78 2.11
C GLN A 47 -22.15 4.77 0.97
N HIS A 48 -22.18 6.05 1.32
CA HIS A 48 -22.17 7.13 0.35
C HIS A 48 -20.79 7.23 -0.30
N ILE A 49 -20.65 6.67 -1.50
CA ILE A 49 -19.48 6.92 -2.37
C ILE A 49 -19.49 8.41 -2.76
N VAL A 50 -18.42 9.12 -2.39
CA VAL A 50 -18.24 10.55 -2.65
C VAL A 50 -17.71 10.76 -4.07
N SER A 51 -16.71 9.98 -4.45
CA SER A 51 -16.08 10.08 -5.76
C SER A 51 -15.51 8.74 -6.21
N ILE A 52 -15.48 8.53 -7.52
CA ILE A 52 -14.72 7.46 -8.17
C ILE A 52 -13.80 8.14 -9.17
N SER A 53 -12.53 7.76 -9.22
CA SER A 53 -11.58 8.32 -10.18
C SER A 53 -10.49 7.31 -10.52
N SER A 54 -9.64 7.65 -11.48
CA SER A 54 -8.46 6.87 -11.79
C SER A 54 -7.28 7.79 -12.07
N PRO A 55 -6.20 7.73 -11.27
CA PRO A 55 -4.98 8.48 -11.55
C PRO A 55 -4.16 7.85 -12.68
N SER A 56 -4.43 6.58 -12.99
CA SER A 56 -3.68 5.80 -13.97
C SER A 56 -4.18 5.94 -15.40
N HIS A 57 -5.51 6.00 -15.60
CA HIS A 57 -6.15 5.98 -16.90
C HIS A 57 -7.39 6.89 -16.89
N PRO A 58 -7.68 7.65 -17.96
CA PRO A 58 -8.90 8.43 -18.04
C PRO A 58 -10.15 7.53 -18.00
N THR A 59 -11.02 7.76 -17.01
CA THR A 59 -12.27 6.99 -16.84
C THR A 59 -13.51 7.85 -17.08
N LYS A 60 -14.59 7.19 -17.50
CA LYS A 60 -15.94 7.72 -17.57
C LYS A 60 -16.81 6.93 -16.59
N ILE A 61 -17.58 7.64 -15.77
CA ILE A 61 -18.47 7.05 -14.78
C ILE A 61 -19.90 7.29 -15.25
N ASP A 62 -20.65 6.22 -15.43
CA ASP A 62 -22.08 6.26 -15.66
C ASP A 62 -22.81 6.00 -14.33
N CYS A 63 -23.66 6.95 -13.95
CA CYS A 63 -24.44 6.95 -12.72
C CYS A 63 -25.96 6.80 -12.97
N ASN A 64 -26.37 6.38 -14.17
CA ASN A 64 -27.78 6.23 -14.54
C ASN A 64 -28.50 5.11 -13.76
N ASN A 65 -27.77 4.11 -13.27
CA ASN A 65 -28.32 3.06 -12.43
C ASN A 65 -28.39 3.53 -10.97
N GLU A 66 -29.54 3.38 -10.31
CA GLU A 66 -29.71 3.78 -8.91
C GLU A 66 -28.84 2.99 -7.94
N ASP A 67 -28.53 1.72 -8.25
CA ASP A 67 -27.83 0.78 -7.37
C ASP A 67 -26.35 0.59 -7.69
N MET A 68 -25.85 1.18 -8.79
CA MET A 68 -24.48 0.92 -9.25
C MET A 68 -23.87 2.10 -10.01
N PHE A 69 -22.55 2.24 -9.91
CA PHE A 69 -21.74 3.02 -10.84
C PHE A 69 -21.06 2.10 -11.84
N LEU A 70 -21.15 2.45 -13.13
CA LEU A 70 -20.42 1.77 -14.19
C LEU A 70 -19.20 2.61 -14.58
N VAL A 71 -18.01 2.09 -14.29
CA VAL A 71 -16.74 2.73 -14.59
C VAL A 71 -16.17 2.11 -15.85
N THR A 72 -15.95 2.93 -16.87
CA THR A 72 -15.36 2.53 -18.14
C THR A 72 -14.17 3.41 -18.48
N LEU A 73 -13.30 2.97 -19.38
CA LEU A 73 -12.27 3.85 -19.93
C LEU A 73 -12.93 4.89 -20.84
N SER A 74 -12.56 6.15 -20.68
CA SER A 74 -13.14 7.22 -21.51
C SER A 74 -12.58 7.25 -22.93
N GLN A 75 -11.47 6.57 -23.17
CA GLN A 75 -10.80 6.47 -24.47
C GLN A 75 -10.92 5.05 -25.04
N GLN A 76 -11.29 4.94 -26.32
CA GLN A 76 -11.35 3.66 -27.05
C GLN A 76 -9.96 3.05 -27.30
N ASP A 77 -8.91 3.88 -27.32
CA ASP A 77 -7.55 3.50 -27.70
C ASP A 77 -6.61 3.52 -26.49
N THR A 78 -7.04 2.87 -25.40
CA THR A 78 -6.25 2.78 -24.17
C THR A 78 -5.32 1.56 -24.24
N ALA A 79 -4.01 1.80 -24.20
CA ALA A 79 -3.02 0.75 -24.04
C ALA A 79 -2.88 0.39 -22.55
N LEU A 80 -2.66 -0.89 -22.26
CA LEU A 80 -2.43 -1.37 -20.89
C LEU A 80 -0.91 -1.38 -20.60
N ASP A 81 -0.31 -0.19 -20.57
CA ASP A 81 1.13 0.03 -20.39
C ASP A 81 1.55 0.16 -18.91
N ARG A 82 0.57 0.23 -18.00
CA ARG A 82 0.71 0.36 -16.55
C ARG A 82 -0.50 -0.26 -15.84
N ASP A 83 -0.46 -0.36 -14.51
CA ASP A 83 -1.58 -0.85 -13.72
C ASP A 83 -2.79 0.09 -13.80
N ILE A 84 -4.01 -0.48 -13.86
CA ILE A 84 -5.26 0.29 -13.72
C ILE A 84 -5.54 0.46 -12.23
N ILE A 85 -5.47 1.69 -11.77
CA ILE A 85 -5.76 2.12 -10.40
C ILE A 85 -7.14 2.78 -10.40
N ILE A 86 -8.08 2.28 -9.62
CA ILE A 86 -9.39 2.92 -9.40
C ILE A 86 -9.44 3.38 -7.95
N ASP A 87 -9.53 4.68 -7.76
CA ASP A 87 -9.67 5.29 -6.45
C ASP A 87 -11.16 5.48 -6.17
N ILE A 88 -11.64 4.92 -5.06
CA ILE A 88 -13.02 5.05 -4.58
C ILE A 88 -12.99 5.76 -3.24
N GLU A 89 -13.53 6.97 -3.22
CA GLU A 89 -13.64 7.78 -2.01
C GLU A 89 -15.02 7.58 -1.38
N LEU A 90 -15.01 7.26 -0.08
CA LEU A 90 -16.21 7.01 0.71
C LEU A 90 -16.46 8.21 1.63
N SER A 91 -17.72 8.49 1.94
CA SER A 91 -18.09 9.57 2.85
C SER A 91 -17.57 9.30 4.26
N ASP A 92 -17.18 10.37 4.96
CA ASP A 92 -16.82 10.32 6.38
C ASP A 92 -17.99 9.86 7.29
N ILE A 93 -19.23 9.90 6.79
CA ILE A 93 -20.40 9.30 7.46
C ILE A 93 -20.36 7.79 7.21
N ARG A 94 -19.52 7.10 7.97
CA ARG A 94 -19.36 5.65 7.86
C ARG A 94 -19.82 4.94 9.13
N SER A 95 -20.58 3.87 8.93
CA SER A 95 -20.63 2.77 9.90
C SER A 95 -19.21 2.21 10.08
N ASN A 96 -18.85 1.82 11.31
CA ASN A 96 -17.62 1.08 11.57
C ASN A 96 -17.67 -0.37 11.03
N THR A 97 -18.78 -0.75 10.40
CA THR A 97 -19.03 -2.08 9.87
C THR A 97 -19.57 -2.00 8.45
N ILE A 98 -18.93 -2.70 7.52
CA ILE A 98 -19.41 -2.96 6.16
C ILE A 98 -19.88 -4.40 6.11
N ALA A 99 -21.12 -4.66 5.71
CA ALA A 99 -21.65 -6.01 5.58
C ALA A 99 -22.10 -6.27 4.15
N ALA A 100 -21.41 -7.14 3.40
CA ALA A 100 -21.92 -7.65 2.14
C ALA A 100 -22.65 -8.97 2.40
N ILE A 101 -23.89 -9.07 1.96
CA ILE A 101 -24.76 -10.23 2.18
C ILE A 101 -25.11 -10.85 0.83
N ASP A 102 -24.86 -12.14 0.69
CA ASP A 102 -25.32 -12.98 -0.43
C ASP A 102 -26.14 -14.15 0.12
N ASN A 103 -26.88 -14.86 -0.74
CA ASN A 103 -27.86 -15.88 -0.36
C ASN A 103 -27.32 -16.94 0.63
N ASN A 104 -26.03 -17.28 0.55
CA ASN A 104 -25.41 -18.30 1.37
C ASN A 104 -24.17 -17.80 2.16
N ALA A 105 -23.86 -16.51 2.10
CA ALA A 105 -22.62 -15.99 2.70
C ALA A 105 -22.79 -14.54 3.17
N VAL A 106 -22.07 -14.20 4.24
CA VAL A 106 -21.97 -12.83 4.72
C VAL A 106 -20.50 -12.50 4.90
N MET A 107 -20.07 -11.38 4.32
CA MET A 107 -18.78 -10.77 4.58
C MET A 107 -18.99 -9.55 5.46
N ILE A 108 -18.40 -9.55 6.66
CA ILE A 108 -18.44 -8.42 7.58
C ILE A 108 -17.01 -7.88 7.71
N SER A 109 -16.82 -6.61 7.37
CA SER A 109 -15.57 -5.88 7.56
C SER A 109 -15.77 -4.82 8.63
N PHE A 110 -14.98 -4.89 9.70
CA PHE A 110 -14.97 -3.87 10.75
C PHE A 110 -13.81 -2.90 10.52
N ILE A 111 -14.13 -1.63 10.34
CA ILE A 111 -13.17 -0.54 10.14
C ILE A 111 -13.32 0.43 11.31
N PRO A 112 -12.44 0.36 12.32
CA PRO A 112 -12.46 1.29 13.44
C PRO A 112 -12.51 2.75 12.97
N SER A 113 -13.31 3.58 13.63
CA SER A 113 -13.28 5.01 13.44
C SER A 113 -12.06 5.64 14.09
N GLU A 114 -11.68 6.85 13.66
CA GLU A 114 -10.67 7.61 14.41
C GLU A 114 -11.07 7.81 15.87
N GLN A 115 -12.37 7.95 16.16
CA GLN A 115 -12.88 8.10 17.51
C GLN A 115 -12.70 6.82 18.33
N ASP A 116 -12.97 5.65 17.72
CA ASP A 116 -12.73 4.34 18.35
C ASP A 116 -11.25 4.19 18.72
N CYS A 117 -10.35 4.52 17.80
CA CYS A 117 -8.90 4.47 18.06
C CYS A 117 -8.45 5.49 19.12
N ARG A 118 -9.05 6.69 19.17
CA ARG A 118 -8.69 7.75 20.14
C ARG A 118 -9.11 7.44 21.57
N GLN A 119 -10.22 6.72 21.77
CA GLN A 119 -10.67 6.34 23.12
C GLN A 119 -9.70 5.35 23.77
N ASP A 120 -9.08 4.47 23.00
CA ASP A 120 -8.08 3.50 23.48
C ASP A 120 -6.67 4.11 23.66
N LEU A 121 -6.30 5.12 22.88
CA LEU A 121 -4.97 5.73 22.93
C LEU A 121 -4.63 6.38 24.29
N ASN A 122 -5.63 6.82 25.06
CA ASN A 122 -5.40 7.40 26.39
C ASN A 122 -5.19 6.34 27.49
N ASN A 123 -5.44 5.06 27.22
CA ASN A 123 -5.39 4.01 28.23
C ASN A 123 -4.50 2.81 27.84
N VAL A 124 -3.98 2.77 26.60
CA VAL A 124 -3.07 1.73 26.13
C VAL A 124 -1.63 2.25 26.13
N MET A 125 -0.81 1.71 27.03
CA MET A 125 0.64 1.85 26.98
C MET A 125 1.18 1.06 25.78
N ASN A 126 1.46 1.74 24.68
CA ASN A 126 2.04 1.11 23.49
C ASN A 126 3.53 0.83 23.70
N GLU A 127 3.97 -0.37 23.33
CA GLU A 127 5.37 -0.79 23.40
C GLU A 127 5.89 -1.20 22.02
N PHE A 128 7.01 -0.61 21.58
CA PHE A 128 7.57 -0.78 20.24
C PHE A 128 8.97 -1.40 20.28
N PHE A 129 9.17 -2.48 19.51
CA PHE A 129 10.50 -3.04 19.24
C PHE A 129 10.87 -2.84 17.79
N LEU A 130 11.90 -2.04 17.55
CA LEU A 130 12.40 -1.75 16.22
C LEU A 130 13.60 -2.64 15.92
N VAL A 131 13.38 -3.70 15.15
CA VAL A 131 14.41 -4.69 14.83
C VAL A 131 15.02 -4.38 13.46
N ILE A 132 16.34 -4.11 13.42
CA ILE A 132 17.04 -3.61 12.23
C ILE A 132 18.18 -4.53 11.83
N ASP A 133 18.16 -4.99 10.58
CA ASP A 133 19.27 -5.71 9.98
C ASP A 133 20.45 -4.75 9.71
N CYS A 134 21.63 -5.12 10.21
CA CYS A 134 22.91 -4.45 10.03
C CYS A 134 23.97 -5.41 9.45
N SER A 135 23.53 -6.50 8.81
CA SER A 135 24.39 -7.48 8.14
C SER A 135 25.14 -6.89 6.95
N GLY A 136 26.12 -7.65 6.43
CA GLY A 136 26.95 -7.21 5.29
C GLY A 136 26.13 -6.83 4.04
N SER A 137 24.97 -7.43 3.80
CA SER A 137 24.10 -7.10 2.66
C SER A 137 23.48 -5.69 2.73
N MET A 138 23.48 -5.07 3.91
CA MET A 138 22.99 -3.71 4.13
C MET A 138 24.01 -2.62 3.74
N SER A 139 25.24 -3.00 3.40
CA SER A 139 26.31 -2.07 3.00
C SER A 139 26.20 -1.56 1.55
N GLY A 140 25.47 -2.27 0.68
CA GLY A 140 25.25 -1.87 -0.71
C GLY A 140 24.15 -0.83 -0.87
N ASP A 141 24.27 0.02 -1.89
CA ASP A 141 23.24 0.98 -2.34
C ASP A 141 22.68 1.92 -1.26
N ASP A 142 23.48 2.26 -0.24
CA ASP A 142 23.04 3.06 0.93
C ASP A 142 21.82 2.48 1.67
N LYS A 143 21.62 1.15 1.64
CA LYS A 143 20.49 0.49 2.31
C LYS A 143 20.48 0.76 3.81
N ILE A 144 21.64 0.73 4.46
CA ILE A 144 21.75 1.06 5.87
C ILE A 144 21.43 2.53 6.15
N GLY A 145 21.87 3.46 5.29
CA GLY A 145 21.54 4.88 5.42
C GLY A 145 20.05 5.15 5.24
N LEU A 146 19.41 4.45 4.30
CA LEU A 146 17.96 4.51 4.11
C LEU A 146 17.19 3.97 5.33
N ALA A 147 17.64 2.84 5.89
CA ALA A 147 17.09 2.29 7.12
C ALA A 147 17.20 3.28 8.30
N CYS A 148 18.36 3.93 8.46
CA CYS A 148 18.53 4.97 9.48
C CYS A 148 17.58 6.16 9.28
N ARG A 149 17.41 6.64 8.04
CA ARG A 149 16.47 7.74 7.73
C ARG A 149 15.01 7.35 8.02
N ALA A 150 14.60 6.15 7.63
CA ALA A 150 13.27 5.63 7.93
C ALA A 150 13.04 5.49 9.44
N MET A 151 14.05 5.00 10.17
CA MET A 151 14.01 4.88 11.62
C MET A 151 13.87 6.24 12.31
N LEU A 152 14.55 7.29 11.82
CA LEU A 152 14.37 8.65 12.33
C LEU A 152 12.95 9.18 12.12
N LEU A 153 12.32 8.89 10.98
CA LEU A 153 10.92 9.24 10.74
C LEU A 153 10.00 8.48 11.70
N PHE A 154 10.23 7.18 11.89
CA PHE A 154 9.43 6.37 12.82
C PHE A 154 9.50 6.89 14.25
N LEU A 155 10.71 7.17 14.75
CA LEU A 155 10.90 7.72 16.09
C LEU A 155 10.16 9.06 16.26
N LYS A 156 10.21 9.95 15.26
CA LYS A 156 9.48 11.23 15.29
C LYS A 156 7.96 11.09 15.30
N SER A 157 7.45 9.97 14.78
CA SER A 157 6.02 9.66 14.70
C SER A 157 5.51 8.86 15.90
N LEU A 158 6.38 8.45 16.82
CA LEU A 158 5.97 7.72 18.01
C LEU A 158 5.00 8.56 18.88
N PRO A 159 3.92 7.95 19.39
CA PRO A 159 3.05 8.61 20.36
C PRO A 159 3.82 9.00 21.63
N VAL A 160 3.45 10.13 22.23
CA VAL A 160 4.00 10.53 23.54
C VAL A 160 3.58 9.50 24.60
N ASN A 161 4.45 9.23 25.58
CA ASN A 161 4.24 8.24 26.65
C ASN A 161 4.20 6.77 26.18
N CYS A 162 4.57 6.47 24.92
CA CYS A 162 4.81 5.08 24.54
C CYS A 162 6.18 4.60 25.06
N ARG A 163 6.43 3.29 25.02
CA ARG A 163 7.76 2.72 25.30
C ARG A 163 8.37 2.16 24.02
N PHE A 164 9.68 2.23 23.89
CA PHE A 164 10.38 1.64 22.74
C PHE A 164 11.76 1.08 23.07
N ASN A 165 12.26 0.19 22.20
CA ASN A 165 13.67 -0.19 22.12
C ASN A 165 14.05 -0.45 20.66
N ILE A 166 15.33 -0.29 20.35
CA ILE A 166 15.89 -0.55 19.02
C ILE A 166 16.85 -1.73 19.15
N ILE A 167 16.64 -2.77 18.35
CA ILE A 167 17.46 -3.97 18.32
C ILE A 167 18.12 -4.04 16.97
N ARG A 168 19.44 -3.84 16.91
CA ARG A 168 20.20 -4.13 15.69
C ARG A 168 20.64 -5.59 15.68
N PHE A 169 20.60 -6.25 14.54
CA PHE A 169 21.06 -7.62 14.38
C PHE A 169 21.90 -7.81 13.11
N GLY A 170 22.63 -8.91 13.03
CA GLY A 170 23.55 -9.26 11.95
C GLY A 170 24.24 -10.56 12.36
N SER A 171 25.57 -10.58 12.40
CA SER A 171 26.30 -11.70 13.03
C SER A 171 26.07 -11.78 14.54
N HIS A 172 25.78 -10.65 15.18
CA HIS A 172 25.42 -10.54 16.59
C HIS A 172 24.25 -9.54 16.71
N PHE A 173 23.49 -9.61 17.81
CA PHE A 173 22.46 -8.64 18.11
C PHE A 173 22.87 -7.72 19.26
N SER A 174 22.32 -6.51 19.28
CA SER A 174 22.47 -5.55 20.37
C SER A 174 21.22 -4.70 20.47
N ALA A 175 20.68 -4.58 21.68
CA ALA A 175 19.65 -3.61 21.99
C ALA A 175 20.28 -2.22 22.27
N LEU A 176 19.52 -1.16 22.02
CA LEU A 176 19.89 0.21 22.37
C LEU A 176 19.83 0.42 23.88
N PHE A 177 18.80 -0.14 24.52
CA PHE A 177 18.67 -0.17 25.97
C PHE A 177 18.89 -1.60 26.45
N THR A 178 19.88 -1.76 27.34
CA THR A 178 20.25 -3.06 27.93
C THR A 178 19.94 -3.12 29.43
N ASP A 179 19.75 -1.96 30.06
CA ASP A 179 19.35 -1.80 31.45
C ASP A 179 17.85 -2.02 31.65
N GLN A 180 17.05 -1.81 30.60
CA GLN A 180 15.61 -2.04 30.58
C GLN A 180 15.17 -2.65 29.25
N VAL A 181 14.03 -3.36 29.27
CA VAL A 181 13.43 -3.98 28.08
C VAL A 181 13.06 -2.92 27.03
N THR A 182 12.47 -1.81 27.47
CA THR A 182 12.14 -0.62 26.68
C THR A 182 12.28 0.63 27.53
N ARG A 183 12.36 1.81 26.92
CA ARG A 183 12.31 3.11 27.61
C ARG A 183 11.14 3.94 27.13
N GLU A 184 10.64 4.79 28.02
CA GLU A 184 9.58 5.74 27.71
C GLU A 184 10.06 6.77 26.67
N TYR A 185 9.24 7.01 25.66
CA TYR A 185 9.44 8.01 24.64
C TYR A 185 8.84 9.33 25.12
N ASN A 186 9.73 10.18 25.65
CA ASN A 186 9.41 11.54 26.06
C ASN A 186 10.02 12.49 25.02
N LYS A 187 9.17 13.30 24.39
CA LYS A 187 9.55 14.21 23.31
C LYS A 187 10.40 15.37 23.79
#